data_AF-A0A9Y2IEY0-F1
#
_entry.id   AF-A0A9Y2IEY0-F1
#
_cell.length_a   1.000
_cell.length_b   1.000
_cell.length_c   1.000
_cell.angle_alpha   90.00
_cell.angle_beta   90.00
_cell.angle_gamma   90.00
#
_symmetry.space_group_name_H-M   'P 1'
#
loop_
_entity.id
_entity.type
_entity.pdbx_description
1 polymer ?
#
loop_
_entity_poly.entity_id
_entity_poly.type
_entity_poly.pdbx_seq_one_letter_code
_entity_poly.pdbx_strand_id
1 'polypeptide(L)'
;MTESRRAGETAEELARTLRARVRNAAVAVLREGLEEVDERYGRGVADEVAGLIDAAEVFAGLADREVPARGSREGRVSREGRGRREDDDEPWEFKPLTSL
;
A
#
# COMPACT_ATOMS: atom_id res chain seq x y z
N MET A 1 -11.77 -26.51 5.21
CA MET A 1 -11.92 -25.03 5.35
C MET A 1 -10.91 -24.40 6.32
N THR A 2 -9.69 -24.97 6.49
CA THR A 2 -8.71 -24.47 7.49
C THR A 2 -7.35 -24.11 6.91
N GLU A 3 -6.93 -24.72 5.79
CA GLU A 3 -5.59 -24.47 5.21
C GLU A 3 -5.46 -23.09 4.57
N SER A 4 -6.49 -22.60 3.89
CA SER A 4 -6.47 -21.26 3.28
C SER A 4 -6.39 -20.13 4.32
N ARG A 5 -6.87 -20.37 5.55
CA ARG A 5 -6.80 -19.38 6.64
C ARG A 5 -5.37 -19.28 7.19
N ARG A 6 -4.68 -20.41 7.37
CA ARG A 6 -3.26 -20.44 7.79
C ARG A 6 -2.33 -19.81 6.76
N ALA A 7 -2.56 -20.04 5.46
CA ALA A 7 -1.73 -19.45 4.41
C ALA A 7 -1.92 -17.92 4.28
N GLY A 8 -3.12 -17.41 4.55
CA GLY A 8 -3.38 -15.96 4.62
C GLY A 8 -2.72 -15.32 5.84
N GLU A 9 -2.78 -15.99 6.98
CA GLU A 9 -2.18 -15.53 8.25
C GLU A 9 -0.65 -15.40 8.14
N THR A 10 0.03 -16.36 7.49
CA THR A 10 1.48 -16.28 7.25
C THR A 10 1.88 -15.24 6.20
N ALA A 11 1.08 -15.05 5.15
CA ALA A 11 1.34 -14.04 4.12
C ALA A 11 1.17 -12.60 4.67
N GLU A 12 0.14 -12.36 5.48
CA GLU A 12 -0.08 -11.07 6.14
C GLU A 12 1.00 -10.78 7.20
N GLU A 13 1.43 -11.79 7.95
CA GLU A 13 2.51 -11.66 8.93
C GLU A 13 3.87 -11.39 8.26
N LEU A 14 4.14 -12.05 7.13
CA LEU A 14 5.32 -11.75 6.31
C LEU A 14 5.25 -10.32 5.74
N ALA A 15 4.11 -9.91 5.20
CA ALA A 15 3.92 -8.57 4.66
C ALA A 15 4.12 -7.51 5.74
N ARG A 16 3.58 -7.71 6.96
CA ARG A 16 3.80 -6.83 8.12
C ARG A 16 5.27 -6.73 8.48
N THR A 17 5.96 -7.87 8.54
CA THR A 17 7.40 -7.93 8.85
C THR A 17 8.23 -7.20 7.79
N LEU A 18 7.91 -7.38 6.52
CA LEU A 18 8.60 -6.71 5.42
C LEU A 18 8.35 -5.20 5.43
N ARG A 19 7.10 -4.75 5.63
CA ARG A 19 6.78 -3.32 5.79
C ARG A 19 7.59 -2.70 6.92
N ALA A 20 7.64 -3.35 8.08
CA ALA A 20 8.41 -2.87 9.22
C ALA A 20 9.92 -2.76 8.90
N ARG A 21 10.48 -3.78 8.24
CA ARG A 21 11.90 -3.75 7.80
C ARG A 21 12.18 -2.62 6.82
N VAL A 22 11.34 -2.45 5.79
CA VAL A 22 11.49 -1.40 4.79
C VAL A 22 11.33 -0.02 5.42
N ARG A 23 10.36 0.14 6.34
CA ARG A 23 10.18 1.39 7.11
C ARG A 23 11.44 1.75 7.88
N ASN A 24 12.01 0.79 8.61
CA ASN A 24 13.23 1.03 9.38
C ASN A 24 14.42 1.37 8.48
N ALA A 25 14.56 0.69 7.33
CA ALA A 25 15.61 1.00 6.36
C ALA A 25 15.45 2.41 5.78
N ALA A 26 14.23 2.80 5.39
CA ALA A 26 13.95 4.13 4.88
C ALA A 26 14.22 5.23 5.93
N VAL A 27 13.88 5.00 7.20
CA VAL A 27 14.22 5.91 8.31
C VAL A 27 15.74 6.04 8.47
N ALA A 28 16.48 4.94 8.38
CA ALA A 28 17.95 4.98 8.48
C ALA A 28 18.58 5.81 7.35
N VAL A 29 18.13 5.62 6.11
CA VAL A 29 18.61 6.39 4.95
C VAL A 29 18.27 7.88 5.08
N LEU A 30 17.05 8.22 5.51
CA LEU A 30 16.65 9.61 5.73
C LEU A 30 17.53 10.27 6.81
N ARG A 31 17.82 9.55 7.88
CA ARG A 31 18.68 10.05 8.96
C ARG A 31 20.10 10.29 8.46
N GLU A 32 20.70 9.33 7.76
CA GLU A 32 22.04 9.47 7.19
C GLU A 32 22.13 10.66 6.23
N GLY A 33 21.12 10.83 5.36
CA GLY A 33 21.06 11.98 4.45
C GLY A 33 20.96 13.32 5.18
N LEU A 34 20.16 13.41 6.25
CA LEU A 34 20.06 14.64 7.06
C LEU A 34 21.34 14.92 7.86
N GLU A 35 22.03 13.88 8.34
CA GLU A 35 23.33 14.01 8.99
C GLU A 35 24.39 14.53 7.99
N GLU A 36 24.42 14.03 6.75
CA GLU A 36 25.30 14.57 5.71
C GLU A 36 25.01 16.05 5.39
N VAL A 37 23.73 16.43 5.36
CA VAL A 37 23.32 17.82 5.15
C VAL A 37 23.75 18.71 6.34
N ASP A 38 23.59 18.25 7.58
CA ASP A 38 24.07 18.99 8.77
C ASP A 38 25.59 19.18 8.71
N GLU A 39 26.34 18.13 8.38
CA GLU A 39 27.80 18.19 8.28
C GLU A 39 28.29 19.15 7.18
N ARG A 40 27.62 19.19 6.03
CA ARG A 40 28.07 19.98 4.87
C ARG A 40 27.54 21.41 4.86
N TYR A 41 26.31 21.63 5.32
CA TYR A 41 25.59 22.89 5.18
C TYR A 41 25.12 23.49 6.51
N GLY A 42 25.26 22.74 7.61
CA GLY A 42 24.86 23.13 8.95
C GLY A 42 23.40 22.81 9.26
N ARG A 43 23.14 22.70 10.56
CA ARG A 43 21.84 22.29 11.12
C ARG A 43 20.63 23.06 10.60
N GLY A 44 20.74 24.37 10.40
CA GLY A 44 19.62 25.17 9.90
C GLY A 44 19.11 24.70 8.53
N VAL A 45 20.03 24.32 7.63
CA VAL A 45 19.67 23.77 6.32
C VAL A 45 19.10 22.35 6.45
N ALA A 46 19.66 21.53 7.34
CA ALA A 46 19.13 20.19 7.61
C ALA A 46 17.68 20.24 8.14
N ASP A 47 17.38 21.18 9.03
CA ASP A 47 16.04 21.40 9.57
C ASP A 47 15.07 21.87 8.47
N GLU A 48 15.50 22.77 7.58
CA GLU A 48 14.70 23.18 6.41
C GLU A 48 14.40 22.00 5.48
N VAL A 49 15.42 21.19 5.16
CA VAL A 49 15.26 19.99 4.32
C VAL A 49 14.33 18.98 4.98
N ALA A 50 14.46 18.74 6.29
CA ALA A 50 13.56 17.88 7.04
C ALA A 50 12.11 18.38 6.98
N GLY A 51 11.90 19.70 7.01
CA GLY A 51 10.57 20.32 6.87
C GLY A 51 9.94 20.18 5.48
N LEU A 52 10.72 19.91 4.44
CA LEU A 52 10.22 19.67 3.08
C LEU A 52 9.73 18.22 2.87
N ILE A 53 10.11 17.30 3.75
CA ILE A 53 9.77 15.88 3.61
C ILE A 53 8.39 15.62 4.24
N ASP A 54 7.40 15.30 3.40
CA ASP A 54 6.15 14.73 3.88
C ASP A 54 6.36 13.26 4.25
N ALA A 55 6.66 13.02 5.53
CA ALA A 55 6.83 11.66 6.04
C ALA A 55 5.55 10.81 5.85
N ALA A 56 4.36 11.39 5.90
CA ALA A 56 3.13 10.63 5.72
C ALA A 56 3.02 10.11 4.28
N GLU A 57 3.40 10.92 3.30
CA GLU A 57 3.47 10.52 1.89
C GLU A 57 4.55 9.46 1.66
N VAL A 58 5.78 9.69 2.15
CA VAL A 58 6.92 8.77 2.01
C VAL A 58 6.60 7.38 2.59
N PHE A 59 5.88 7.32 3.71
CA PHE A 59 5.58 6.08 4.41
C PHE A 59 4.16 5.53 4.14
N ALA A 60 3.37 6.15 3.24
CA ALA A 60 1.97 5.78 3.01
C ALA A 60 1.77 4.30 2.63
N GLY A 61 2.70 3.74 1.84
CA GLY A 61 2.69 2.33 1.43
C GLY A 61 3.21 1.34 2.47
N LEU A 62 3.83 1.84 3.55
CA LEU A 62 4.47 1.05 4.60
C LEU A 62 3.69 1.08 5.91
N ALA A 63 2.63 1.89 5.98
CA ALA A 63 1.68 1.84 7.07
C ALA A 63 0.99 0.47 7.10
N ASP A 64 0.74 -0.03 8.31
CA ASP A 64 -0.18 -1.15 8.47
C ASP A 64 -1.58 -0.68 8.09
N ARG A 65 -1.94 -0.91 6.83
CA ARG A 65 -3.34 -0.95 6.45
C ARG A 65 -3.94 -2.16 7.13
N GLU A 66 -4.79 -1.92 8.12
CA GLU A 66 -5.88 -2.86 8.39
C GLU A 66 -6.56 -3.07 7.04
N VAL A 67 -6.35 -4.25 6.44
CA VAL A 67 -7.15 -4.66 5.30
C VAL A 67 -8.56 -4.71 5.88
N PRO A 68 -9.51 -3.83 5.45
CA PRO A 68 -10.88 -4.04 5.86
C PRO A 68 -11.20 -5.46 5.39
N ALA A 69 -11.46 -6.36 6.36
CA ALA A 69 -11.97 -7.68 6.07
C ALA A 69 -13.04 -7.46 5.00
N ARG A 70 -12.91 -8.09 3.83
CA ARG A 70 -13.81 -7.92 2.68
C ARG A 70 -15.25 -8.08 3.17
N GLY A 71 -15.82 -6.98 3.63
CA GLY A 71 -17.13 -6.87 4.20
C GLY A 71 -18.02 -6.73 2.99
N SER A 72 -18.82 -7.78 2.79
CA SER A 72 -20.06 -7.80 2.05
C SER A 72 -20.35 -6.52 1.28
N ARG A 73 -20.20 -6.60 -0.04
CA ARG A 73 -20.80 -5.66 -0.98
C ARG A 73 -22.32 -5.84 -0.93
N GLU A 74 -22.93 -5.41 0.16
CA GLU A 74 -24.38 -5.33 0.32
C GLU A 74 -24.74 -3.91 0.73
N GLY A 75 -25.55 -3.26 -0.12
CA GLY A 75 -26.37 -2.13 0.29
C GLY A 75 -25.69 -0.76 0.32
N ARG A 76 -25.36 -0.21 -0.85
CA ARG A 76 -25.47 1.25 -1.04
C ARG A 76 -26.00 1.60 -2.42
N VAL A 77 -27.26 1.25 -2.65
CA VAL A 77 -28.08 1.92 -3.67
C VAL A 77 -28.83 3.06 -2.98
N SER A 78 -28.42 4.28 -3.29
CA SER A 78 -29.31 5.39 -3.65
C SER A 78 -28.47 6.64 -3.92
N ARG A 79 -28.48 7.10 -5.17
CA ARG A 79 -29.14 8.36 -5.57
C ARG A 79 -28.64 8.80 -6.96
N GLU A 80 -29.56 8.71 -7.93
CA GLU A 80 -29.74 9.54 -9.13
C GLU A 80 -28.52 10.11 -9.89
N GLY A 81 -28.44 9.79 -11.19
CA GLY A 81 -27.94 10.76 -12.18
C GLY A 81 -27.13 10.20 -13.36
N ARG A 82 -27.84 9.74 -14.39
CA ARG A 82 -27.46 9.73 -15.83
C ARG A 82 -26.00 9.41 -16.22
N GLY A 83 -25.81 8.22 -16.77
CA GLY A 83 -24.67 7.89 -17.62
C GLY A 83 -24.81 6.51 -18.24
N ARG A 84 -25.43 6.45 -19.42
CA ARG A 84 -25.48 5.25 -20.27
C ARG A 84 -24.04 4.88 -20.68
N ARG A 85 -23.54 3.75 -20.20
CA ARG A 85 -22.56 2.91 -20.90
C ARG A 85 -23.10 1.50 -20.81
N GLU A 86 -23.35 0.93 -21.98
CA GLU A 86 -23.86 -0.42 -22.14
C GLU A 86 -22.98 -1.39 -21.35
N ASP A 87 -23.65 -2.25 -20.59
CA ASP A 87 -23.10 -3.40 -19.92
C ASP A 87 -22.47 -4.32 -20.98
N ASP A 88 -21.15 -4.28 -21.09
CA ASP A 88 -20.34 -5.31 -21.75
C ASP A 88 -19.53 -6.07 -20.68
N ASP A 89 -20.20 -6.34 -19.56
CA ASP A 89 -19.74 -7.26 -18.50
C ASP A 89 -20.35 -8.66 -18.77
N GLU A 90 -20.15 -9.21 -19.97
CA GLU A 90 -20.30 -10.66 -20.13
C GLU A 90 -19.20 -11.34 -19.28
N PRO A 91 -19.56 -12.30 -18.41
CA PRO A 91 -18.60 -12.94 -17.53
C PRO A 91 -17.57 -13.70 -18.38
N TRP A 92 -16.31 -13.32 -18.24
CA TRP A 92 -15.15 -13.95 -18.88
C TRP A 92 -15.16 -15.48 -18.68
N GLU A 93 -15.56 -16.23 -19.72
CA GLU A 93 -15.41 -17.67 -19.79
C GLU A 93 -14.02 -18.05 -20.33
N PHE A 94 -13.24 -18.76 -19.52
CA PHE A 94 -11.92 -19.25 -19.91
C PHE A 94 -12.07 -20.39 -20.91
N LYS A 95 -11.66 -20.17 -22.17
CA LYS A 95 -11.59 -21.25 -23.17
C LYS A 95 -10.36 -22.12 -22.88
N PRO A 96 -10.51 -23.44 -22.66
CA PRO A 96 -9.36 -24.31 -22.48
C PRO A 96 -8.57 -24.39 -23.79
N LEU A 97 -7.26 -24.21 -23.69
CA LEU A 97 -6.33 -24.46 -24.80
C LEU A 97 -6.23 -25.97 -25.02
N THR A 98 -7.16 -26.53 -25.78
CA THR A 98 -7.02 -27.89 -26.29
C THR A 98 -5.96 -27.91 -27.38
N SER A 99 -4.83 -28.52 -27.02
CA SER A 99 -3.80 -29.19 -27.81
C SER A 99 -3.92 -29.14 -29.33
N LEU A 100 -2.87 -28.62 -29.96
CA LEU A 100 -2.35 -29.11 -31.23
C LEU A 100 -0.86 -29.38 -31.07
#